data_AF-A0A7Y3JHI8-F1
#
_entry.id   AF-A0A7Y3JHI8-F1
#
_cell.length_a   1.000
_cell.length_b   1.000
_cell.length_c   1.000
_cell.angle_alpha   90.00
_cell.angle_beta   90.00
_cell.angle_gamma   90.00
#
_symmetry.space_group_name_H-M   'P 1'
#
loop_
_entity.id
_entity.type
_entity.pdbx_description
1 polymer ?
#
loop_
_entity_poly.entity_id
_entity_poly.type
_entity_poly.pdbx_seq_one_letter_code
_entity_poly.pdbx_strand_id
1 'polypeptide(L)'
;TAQAWAQAGATPLYVARARRPAGLVRVEDLVKPSAFLAVQTLHAMGMKTVLLTGDRKETAEAVGKKLGIDQVIAQDLPQQKAQPVEGLQKSGRKVAFVGDGINDAPALVQADSGLALVGGTDVAVESADIVLMRSDLQSVPTALALGQRTIAVIRQNLFWAFGYNVLGIPVAAGVLTLFGGPTLNPVFAALAMSLSSVSVVTNALRLKGFRAPQAAPAGLRTTSLKTVPERSIVMRKILVVEGMTCQHCVARVNKALTGVEGLAQVKVDLASGRAEVSVQNPRDELDSLIKSAVEDAGYSVAMIQTVPA
;
A
#
# COMPACT_ATOMS: atom_id res chain seq x y z
N THR A 1 -2.53 34.84 2.71
CA THR A 1 -3.58 35.12 3.71
C THR A 1 -4.17 33.82 4.22
N ALA A 2 -4.83 33.82 5.38
CA ALA A 2 -5.49 32.61 5.94
C ALA A 2 -6.41 31.92 4.93
N GLN A 3 -7.14 32.73 4.16
CA GLN A 3 -8.06 32.27 3.11
C GLN A 3 -7.33 31.58 1.96
N ALA A 4 -6.18 32.11 1.53
CA ALA A 4 -5.34 31.46 0.53
C ALA A 4 -4.75 30.12 1.02
N TRP A 5 -4.46 30.00 2.32
CA TRP A 5 -4.00 28.73 2.90
C TRP A 5 -5.12 27.68 2.95
N ALA A 6 -6.35 28.09 3.31
CA ALA A 6 -7.51 27.22 3.25
C ALA A 6 -7.78 26.72 1.82
N GLN A 7 -7.70 27.60 0.83
CA GLN A 7 -7.83 27.22 -0.59
C GLN A 7 -6.71 26.28 -1.08
N ALA A 8 -5.54 26.31 -0.44
CA ALA A 8 -4.43 25.41 -0.74
C ALA A 8 -4.50 24.06 0.01
N GLY A 9 -5.57 23.83 0.79
CA GLY A 9 -5.79 22.63 1.58
C GLY A 9 -5.08 22.61 2.93
N ALA A 10 -4.58 23.75 3.40
CA ALA A 10 -4.02 23.87 4.75
C ALA A 10 -5.07 24.44 5.72
N THR A 11 -5.01 24.04 6.98
CA THR A 11 -5.83 24.57 8.06
C THR A 11 -5.15 25.80 8.68
N PRO A 12 -5.69 27.03 8.47
CA PRO A 12 -5.16 28.23 9.10
C PRO A 12 -5.65 28.32 10.55
N LEU A 13 -4.73 28.45 11.49
CA LEU A 13 -5.01 28.69 12.90
C LEU A 13 -4.68 30.15 13.23
N TYR A 14 -5.65 30.90 13.74
CA TYR A 14 -5.43 32.26 14.24
C TYR A 14 -4.92 32.20 15.67
N VAL A 15 -3.79 32.85 15.93
CA VAL A 15 -3.19 32.93 17.27
C VAL A 15 -3.42 34.34 17.81
N ALA A 16 -4.02 34.43 18.99
CA ALA A 16 -4.22 35.68 19.70
C ALA A 16 -3.62 35.60 21.10
N ARG A 17 -3.02 36.69 21.57
CA ARG A 17 -2.51 36.84 22.94
C ARG A 17 -3.15 38.07 23.57
N ALA A 18 -3.73 37.91 24.75
CA ALA A 18 -4.44 38.99 25.46
C ALA A 18 -5.48 39.73 24.57
N ARG A 19 -6.29 38.96 23.82
CA ARG A 19 -7.29 39.46 22.85
C ARG A 19 -6.74 40.31 21.70
N ARG A 20 -5.43 40.35 21.49
CA ARG A 20 -4.79 40.97 20.32
C ARG A 20 -4.32 39.89 19.34
N PRO A 21 -4.55 40.06 18.02
CA PRO A 21 -4.04 39.13 17.03
C PRO A 21 -2.50 39.11 17.10
N ALA A 22 -1.94 37.91 17.32
CA ALA A 22 -0.50 37.69 17.46
C ALA A 22 0.11 37.05 16.21
N GLY A 23 -0.66 36.24 15.48
CA GLY A 23 -0.18 35.64 14.24
C GLY A 23 -1.10 34.58 13.66
N LEU A 24 -0.59 33.87 12.66
CA LEU A 24 -1.28 32.82 11.92
C LEU A 24 -0.34 31.61 11.79
N VAL A 25 -0.85 30.43 12.14
CA VAL A 25 -0.12 29.15 12.00
C VAL A 25 -0.78 28.34 10.89
N ARG A 26 0.02 27.76 10.01
CA ARG A 26 -0.44 26.90 8.92
C ARG A 26 -0.22 25.44 9.31
N VAL A 27 -1.28 24.65 9.40
CA VAL A 27 -1.21 23.19 9.56
C VAL A 27 -1.61 22.56 8.24
N GLU A 28 -0.77 21.70 7.67
CA GLU A 28 -1.05 21.00 6.41
C GLU A 28 -0.84 19.52 6.64
N ASP A 29 -1.77 18.71 6.16
CA ASP A 29 -1.59 17.26 6.17
C ASP A 29 -0.71 16.85 4.99
N LEU A 30 0.38 16.15 5.28
CA LEU A 30 1.36 15.79 4.27
C LEU A 30 0.91 14.51 3.57
N VAL A 31 0.53 14.68 2.30
CA VAL A 31 0.19 13.55 1.45
C VAL A 31 1.42 12.67 1.24
N LYS A 32 1.28 11.36 1.48
CA LYS A 32 2.37 10.39 1.28
C LYS A 32 2.82 10.41 -0.19
N PRO A 33 4.14 10.44 -0.49
CA PRO A 33 4.63 10.37 -1.87
C PRO A 33 4.12 9.14 -2.64
N SER A 34 3.94 8.02 -1.94
CA SER A 34 3.38 6.78 -2.50
C SER A 34 1.94 6.91 -2.96
N ALA A 35 1.15 7.84 -2.39
CA ALA A 35 -0.24 8.08 -2.78
C ALA A 35 -0.33 8.62 -4.21
N PHE A 36 0.51 9.61 -4.55
CA PHE A 36 0.55 10.18 -5.90
C PHE A 36 0.90 9.11 -6.94
N LEU A 37 1.97 8.35 -6.67
CA LEU A 37 2.35 7.26 -7.56
C LEU A 37 1.25 6.19 -7.66
N ALA A 38 0.50 5.93 -6.59
CA ALA A 38 -0.51 4.87 -6.59
C ALA A 38 -1.70 5.25 -7.46
N VAL A 39 -2.17 6.51 -7.33
CA VAL A 39 -3.23 7.07 -8.18
C VAL A 39 -2.83 7.01 -9.65
N GLN A 40 -1.60 7.42 -9.97
CA GLN A 40 -1.11 7.36 -11.36
C GLN A 40 -1.01 5.93 -11.90
N THR A 41 -0.54 4.97 -11.11
CA THR A 41 -0.52 3.56 -11.52
C THR A 41 -1.95 3.03 -11.73
N LEU A 42 -2.90 3.37 -10.87
CA LEU A 42 -4.31 2.98 -11.02
C LEU A 42 -4.94 3.57 -12.28
N HIS A 43 -4.63 4.84 -12.59
CA HIS A 43 -5.05 5.49 -13.84
C HIS A 43 -4.44 4.82 -15.08
N ALA A 44 -3.15 4.46 -15.03
CA ALA A 44 -2.50 3.72 -16.11
C ALA A 44 -3.10 2.30 -16.30
N MET A 45 -3.70 1.73 -15.26
CA MET A 45 -4.48 0.49 -15.31
C MET A 45 -5.93 0.71 -15.81
N GLY A 46 -6.31 1.94 -16.16
CA GLY A 46 -7.65 2.29 -16.64
C GLY A 46 -8.72 2.39 -15.55
N MET A 47 -8.31 2.48 -14.28
CA MET A 47 -9.24 2.63 -13.15
C MET A 47 -9.53 4.09 -12.87
N LYS A 48 -10.75 4.40 -12.43
CA LYS A 48 -11.13 5.72 -11.92
C LYS A 48 -10.95 5.73 -10.41
N THR A 49 -10.44 6.83 -9.87
CA THR A 49 -10.18 7.01 -8.44
C THR A 49 -11.17 7.98 -7.82
N VAL A 50 -11.67 7.64 -6.63
CA VAL A 50 -12.58 8.48 -5.86
C VAL A 50 -12.01 8.65 -4.46
N LEU A 51 -11.89 9.89 -3.99
CA LEU A 51 -11.49 10.20 -2.62
C LEU A 51 -12.73 10.40 -1.77
N LEU A 52 -12.89 9.59 -0.73
CA LEU A 52 -13.96 9.72 0.26
C LEU A 52 -13.37 10.21 1.59
N THR A 53 -13.82 11.36 2.08
CA THR A 53 -13.32 11.94 3.35
C THR A 53 -14.42 12.66 4.14
N GLY A 54 -14.27 12.70 5.46
CA GLY A 54 -15.10 13.51 6.35
C GLY A 54 -14.63 14.97 6.44
N ASP A 55 -13.49 15.31 5.83
CA ASP A 55 -12.96 16.67 5.83
C ASP A 55 -13.83 17.66 5.07
N ARG A 56 -13.57 18.95 5.30
CA ARG A 56 -14.18 20.04 4.54
C ARG A 56 -13.88 19.90 3.05
N LYS A 57 -14.89 20.23 2.25
CA LYS A 57 -14.86 20.10 0.79
C LYS A 57 -13.66 20.80 0.15
N GLU A 58 -13.33 22.01 0.59
CA GLU A 58 -12.23 22.79 0.03
C GLU A 58 -10.87 22.12 0.26
N THR A 59 -10.67 21.54 1.45
CA THR A 59 -9.44 20.80 1.78
C THR A 59 -9.36 19.51 0.96
N ALA A 60 -10.45 18.75 0.90
CA ALA A 60 -10.53 17.49 0.18
C ALA A 60 -10.29 17.67 -1.33
N GLU A 61 -10.90 18.70 -1.95
CA GLU A 61 -10.70 19.03 -3.35
C GLU A 61 -9.26 19.46 -3.65
N ALA A 62 -8.64 20.23 -2.76
CA ALA A 62 -7.23 20.61 -2.90
C ALA A 62 -6.31 19.38 -2.86
N VAL A 63 -6.55 18.43 -1.96
CA VAL A 63 -5.80 17.16 -1.89
C VAL A 63 -6.06 16.30 -3.12
N GLY A 64 -7.33 16.14 -3.52
CA GLY A 64 -7.71 15.39 -4.71
C GLY A 64 -7.04 15.92 -5.96
N LYS A 65 -6.99 17.25 -6.13
CA LYS A 65 -6.31 17.89 -7.25
C LYS A 65 -4.79 17.69 -7.23
N LYS A 66 -4.14 17.75 -6.06
CA LYS A 66 -2.70 17.47 -5.91
C LYS A 66 -2.38 16.02 -6.29
N LEU A 67 -3.28 15.08 -5.99
CA LEU A 67 -3.12 13.65 -6.26
C LEU A 67 -3.55 13.22 -7.66
N GLY A 68 -4.35 14.03 -8.36
CA GLY A 68 -4.96 13.65 -9.63
C GLY A 68 -6.17 12.72 -9.47
N ILE A 69 -6.94 12.85 -8.39
CA ILE A 69 -8.16 12.07 -8.17
C ILE A 69 -9.28 12.54 -9.12
N ASP A 70 -10.06 11.61 -9.69
CA ASP A 70 -11.13 11.94 -10.65
C ASP A 70 -12.37 12.55 -9.98
N GLN A 71 -12.71 12.09 -8.77
CA GLN A 71 -13.88 12.55 -8.04
C GLN A 71 -13.60 12.62 -6.53
N VAL A 72 -14.03 13.70 -5.90
CA VAL A 72 -13.91 13.88 -4.44
C VAL A 72 -15.31 13.95 -3.83
N ILE A 73 -15.52 13.15 -2.79
CA ILE A 73 -16.73 13.12 -1.97
C ILE A 73 -16.29 13.48 -0.55
N ALA A 74 -16.74 14.65 -0.08
CA ALA A 74 -16.29 15.26 1.17
C ALA A 74 -17.46 15.48 2.13
N GLN A 75 -17.17 15.73 3.41
CA GLN A 75 -18.14 15.99 4.48
C GLN A 75 -19.13 14.85 4.73
N ASP A 76 -18.71 13.61 4.48
CA ASP A 76 -19.57 12.45 4.70
C ASP A 76 -19.57 12.02 6.18
N LEU A 77 -20.74 11.70 6.72
CA LEU A 77 -20.87 11.16 8.08
C LEU A 77 -20.37 9.69 8.09
N PRO A 78 -19.76 9.20 9.18
CA PRO A 78 -19.27 7.81 9.24
C PRO A 78 -20.35 6.76 8.90
N GLN A 79 -21.60 6.99 9.30
CA GLN A 79 -22.72 6.08 8.98
C GLN A 79 -23.16 6.10 7.51
N GLN A 80 -22.72 7.09 6.73
CA GLN A 80 -23.14 7.31 5.35
C GLN A 80 -22.07 6.91 4.32
N LYS A 81 -20.83 6.60 4.75
CA LYS A 81 -19.73 6.22 3.85
C LYS A 81 -20.00 5.00 2.95
N ALA A 82 -20.95 4.14 3.30
CA ALA A 82 -21.38 3.04 2.46
C ALA A 82 -22.27 3.50 1.27
N GLN A 83 -23.00 4.61 1.41
CA GLN A 83 -23.94 5.10 0.38
C GLN A 83 -23.21 5.55 -0.91
N PRO A 84 -22.08 6.28 -0.85
CA PRO A 84 -21.28 6.55 -2.04
C PRO A 84 -20.83 5.28 -2.77
N VAL A 85 -20.41 4.25 -2.02
CA VAL A 85 -19.98 2.96 -2.59
C VAL A 85 -21.15 2.29 -3.29
N GLU A 86 -22.30 2.19 -2.63
CA GLU A 86 -23.52 1.62 -3.20
C GLU A 86 -24.00 2.40 -4.44
N GLY A 87 -23.92 3.73 -4.42
CA GLY A 87 -24.27 4.58 -5.57
C GLY A 87 -23.38 4.32 -6.78
N LEU A 88 -22.07 4.14 -6.57
CA LEU A 88 -21.14 3.76 -7.63
C LEU A 88 -21.43 2.35 -8.15
N GLN A 89 -21.76 1.39 -7.28
CA GLN A 89 -22.15 0.04 -7.69
C GLN A 89 -23.43 0.02 -8.52
N LYS A 90 -24.46 0.79 -8.12
CA LYS A 90 -25.72 0.95 -8.87
C LYS A 90 -25.51 1.54 -10.26
N SER A 91 -24.43 2.30 -10.48
CA SER A 91 -24.03 2.78 -11.81
C SER A 91 -23.37 1.71 -12.70
N GLY A 92 -23.37 0.45 -12.27
CA GLY A 92 -22.79 -0.69 -13.00
C GLY A 92 -21.27 -0.83 -12.84
N ARG A 93 -20.66 -0.13 -11.88
CA ARG A 93 -19.21 -0.19 -11.63
C ARG A 93 -18.89 -1.24 -10.58
N LYS A 94 -17.73 -1.87 -10.73
CA LYS A 94 -17.10 -2.66 -9.67
C LYS A 94 -16.23 -1.75 -8.83
N VAL A 95 -16.43 -1.78 -7.51
CA VAL A 95 -15.80 -0.85 -6.58
C VAL A 95 -14.84 -1.60 -5.66
N ALA A 96 -13.56 -1.21 -5.71
CA ALA A 96 -12.60 -1.55 -4.68
C ALA A 96 -12.48 -0.38 -3.70
N PHE A 97 -12.63 -0.64 -2.41
CA PHE A 97 -12.53 0.38 -1.36
C PHE A 97 -11.26 0.17 -0.54
N VAL A 98 -10.52 1.25 -0.27
CA VAL A 98 -9.29 1.20 0.53
C VAL A 98 -9.49 2.06 1.77
N GLY A 99 -9.31 1.50 2.96
CA GLY A 99 -9.49 2.19 4.23
C GLY A 99 -8.54 1.69 5.32
N ASP A 100 -8.48 2.42 6.43
CA ASP A 100 -7.62 2.08 7.58
C ASP A 100 -8.37 2.09 8.93
N GLY A 101 -9.63 2.54 9.01
CA GLY A 101 -10.28 2.75 10.30
C GLY A 101 -11.58 1.98 10.56
N ILE A 102 -12.00 1.99 11.83
CA ILE A 102 -13.35 1.57 12.29
C ILE A 102 -14.43 2.30 11.48
N ASN A 103 -14.19 3.57 11.16
CA ASN A 103 -15.12 4.42 10.41
C ASN A 103 -15.31 3.97 8.95
N ASP A 104 -14.42 3.15 8.43
CA ASP A 104 -14.42 2.70 7.04
C ASP A 104 -14.94 1.27 6.89
N ALA A 105 -15.12 0.54 8.01
CA ALA A 105 -15.61 -0.84 8.00
C ALA A 105 -16.93 -1.02 7.22
N PRO A 106 -17.96 -0.15 7.35
CA PRO A 106 -19.17 -0.28 6.55
C PRO A 106 -18.92 -0.14 5.04
N ALA A 107 -17.98 0.72 4.64
CA ALA A 107 -17.63 0.91 3.23
C ALA A 107 -16.77 -0.22 2.68
N LEU A 108 -15.88 -0.80 3.51
CA LEU A 108 -15.09 -1.99 3.19
C LEU A 108 -15.98 -3.19 2.88
N VAL A 109 -17.01 -3.43 3.72
CA VAL A 109 -17.98 -4.52 3.51
C VAL A 109 -18.91 -4.27 2.33
N GLN A 110 -19.30 -3.02 2.08
CA GLN A 110 -20.18 -2.67 0.97
C GLN A 110 -19.49 -2.82 -0.41
N ALA A 111 -18.16 -2.65 -0.46
CA ALA A 111 -17.40 -2.72 -1.70
C ALA A 111 -17.42 -4.12 -2.33
N ASP A 112 -17.17 -4.21 -3.64
CA ASP A 112 -16.95 -5.52 -4.29
C ASP A 112 -15.60 -6.14 -3.87
N SER A 113 -14.68 -5.28 -3.40
CA SER A 113 -13.42 -5.71 -2.77
C SER A 113 -12.97 -4.66 -1.75
N GLY A 114 -12.93 -5.03 -0.48
CA GLY A 114 -12.39 -4.22 0.61
C GLY A 114 -10.91 -4.46 0.84
N LEU A 115 -10.11 -3.39 0.87
CA LEU A 115 -8.67 -3.43 1.14
C LEU A 115 -8.34 -2.62 2.40
N ALA A 116 -7.77 -3.27 3.41
CA ALA A 116 -7.29 -2.61 4.62
C ALA A 116 -5.77 -2.43 4.61
N LEU A 117 -5.27 -1.31 5.15
CA LEU A 117 -3.83 -1.07 5.36
C LEU A 117 -3.40 -1.51 6.76
N VAL A 118 -2.21 -2.11 6.89
CA VAL A 118 -1.62 -2.41 8.21
C VAL A 118 -1.33 -1.13 8.99
N GLY A 119 -1.77 -1.11 10.25
CA GLY A 119 -1.90 0.07 11.08
C GLY A 119 -3.35 0.52 11.27
N GLY A 120 -4.26 -0.09 10.51
CA GLY A 120 -5.68 0.07 10.73
C GLY A 120 -6.20 -0.66 11.97
N THR A 121 -7.36 -0.25 12.44
CA THR A 121 -8.01 -0.85 13.62
C THR A 121 -8.41 -2.30 13.35
N ASP A 122 -8.44 -3.15 14.39
CA ASP A 122 -8.79 -4.58 14.27
C ASP A 122 -10.09 -4.82 13.48
N VAL A 123 -11.09 -3.96 13.67
CA VAL A 123 -12.37 -3.99 12.95
C VAL A 123 -12.21 -3.85 11.43
N ALA A 124 -11.30 -3.00 10.97
CA ALA A 124 -11.05 -2.79 9.55
C ALA A 124 -10.32 -3.98 8.91
N VAL A 125 -9.43 -4.62 9.67
CA VAL A 125 -8.73 -5.85 9.24
C VAL A 125 -9.69 -7.01 9.10
N GLU A 126 -10.64 -7.16 10.04
CA GLU A 126 -11.65 -8.22 10.00
C GLU A 126 -12.71 -7.99 8.90
N SER A 127 -12.97 -6.73 8.55
CA SER A 127 -13.98 -6.36 7.56
C SER A 127 -13.47 -6.38 6.11
N ALA A 128 -12.16 -6.48 5.88
CA ALA A 128 -11.56 -6.38 4.55
C ALA A 128 -11.28 -7.76 3.93
N ASP A 129 -11.47 -7.88 2.62
CA ASP A 129 -11.10 -9.08 1.86
C ASP A 129 -9.58 -9.23 1.72
N ILE A 130 -8.87 -8.11 1.68
CA ILE A 130 -7.42 -8.05 1.48
C ILE A 130 -6.79 -7.14 2.52
N VAL A 131 -5.81 -7.66 3.25
CA VAL A 131 -5.05 -6.89 4.23
C VAL A 131 -3.63 -6.65 3.71
N LEU A 132 -3.29 -5.38 3.49
CA LEU A 132 -2.01 -4.95 2.95
C LEU A 132 -1.00 -4.79 4.08
N MET A 133 -0.03 -5.73 4.13
CA MET A 133 0.99 -5.79 5.18
C MET A 133 1.94 -4.58 5.23
N ARG A 134 2.03 -3.83 4.13
CA ARG A 134 2.88 -2.65 4.02
C ARG A 134 2.01 -1.41 4.06
N SER A 135 2.46 -0.37 4.75
CA SER A 135 1.81 0.95 4.79
C SER A 135 1.99 1.77 3.49
N ASP A 136 2.58 1.15 2.47
CA ASP A 136 2.79 1.72 1.14
C ASP A 136 1.57 1.49 0.24
N LEU A 137 0.98 2.60 -0.23
CA LEU A 137 -0.18 2.61 -1.11
C LEU A 137 0.08 2.01 -2.50
N GLN A 138 1.34 1.82 -2.93
CA GLN A 138 1.66 1.03 -4.13
C GLN A 138 1.21 -0.43 -4.03
N SER A 139 0.97 -0.93 -2.81
CA SER A 139 0.48 -2.29 -2.59
C SER A 139 -0.94 -2.48 -3.15
N VAL A 140 -1.75 -1.40 -3.23
CA VAL A 140 -3.11 -1.41 -3.80
C VAL A 140 -3.11 -1.77 -5.29
N PRO A 141 -2.49 -0.98 -6.20
CA PRO A 141 -2.44 -1.34 -7.62
C PRO A 141 -1.73 -2.68 -7.86
N THR A 142 -0.73 -3.01 -7.03
CA THR A 142 -0.06 -4.32 -7.10
C THR A 142 -1.01 -5.48 -6.84
N ALA A 143 -1.81 -5.40 -5.77
CA ALA A 143 -2.79 -6.43 -5.41
C ALA A 143 -3.86 -6.58 -6.51
N LEU A 144 -4.39 -5.46 -7.00
CA LEU A 144 -5.41 -5.47 -8.06
C LEU A 144 -4.86 -6.04 -9.38
N ALA A 145 -3.64 -5.65 -9.77
CA ALA A 145 -2.99 -6.17 -10.98
C ALA A 145 -2.68 -7.67 -10.87
N LEU A 146 -2.24 -8.13 -9.69
CA LEU A 146 -2.01 -9.54 -9.43
C LEU A 146 -3.31 -10.34 -9.53
N GLY A 147 -4.41 -9.83 -8.95
CA GLY A 147 -5.74 -10.44 -9.05
C GLY A 147 -6.21 -10.56 -10.50
N GLN A 148 -6.14 -9.47 -11.27
CA GLN A 148 -6.48 -9.47 -12.69
C GLN A 148 -5.65 -10.46 -13.50
N ARG A 149 -4.34 -10.54 -13.24
CA ARG A 149 -3.45 -11.47 -13.92
C ARG A 149 -3.75 -12.92 -13.57
N THR A 150 -4.10 -13.18 -12.31
CA THR A 150 -4.50 -14.51 -11.83
C THR A 150 -5.77 -14.97 -12.53
N ILE A 151 -6.79 -14.11 -12.62
CA ILE A 151 -8.03 -14.42 -13.35
C ILE A 151 -7.76 -14.66 -14.85
N ALA A 152 -6.86 -13.91 -15.47
CA ALA A 152 -6.48 -14.15 -16.86
C ALA A 152 -5.85 -15.54 -17.07
N VAL A 153 -4.99 -15.97 -16.15
CA VAL A 153 -4.38 -17.31 -16.17
C VAL A 153 -5.41 -18.41 -15.92
N ILE A 154 -6.35 -18.20 -14.99
CA ILE A 154 -7.46 -19.14 -14.74
C ILE A 154 -8.31 -19.30 -16.01
N ARG A 155 -8.68 -18.20 -16.69
CA ARG A 155 -9.44 -18.25 -17.94
C ARG A 155 -8.71 -19.02 -19.04
N GLN A 156 -7.39 -18.84 -19.16
CA GLN A 156 -6.56 -19.62 -20.09
C GLN A 156 -6.58 -21.11 -19.75
N ASN A 157 -6.42 -21.45 -18.48
CA ASN A 157 -6.42 -22.85 -18.02
C ASN A 157 -7.78 -23.52 -18.28
N LEU A 158 -8.88 -22.83 -17.99
CA LEU A 158 -10.23 -23.31 -18.27
C LEU A 158 -10.47 -23.46 -19.78
N PHE A 159 -10.03 -22.49 -20.60
CA PHE A 159 -10.14 -22.58 -22.05
C PHE A 159 -9.47 -23.84 -22.59
N TRP A 160 -8.25 -24.15 -22.16
CA TRP A 160 -7.56 -25.38 -22.57
C TRP A 160 -8.21 -26.63 -22.00
N ALA A 161 -8.59 -26.63 -20.73
CA ALA A 161 -9.26 -27.75 -20.08
C ALA A 161 -10.57 -28.14 -20.80
N PHE A 162 -11.37 -27.16 -21.22
CA PHE A 162 -12.59 -27.43 -21.99
C PHE A 162 -12.30 -27.70 -23.47
N GLY A 163 -11.33 -27.02 -24.08
CA GLY A 163 -11.04 -27.14 -25.52
C GLY A 163 -10.76 -28.59 -25.96
N TYR A 164 -9.90 -29.31 -25.24
CA TYR A 164 -9.60 -30.70 -25.58
C TYR A 164 -10.79 -31.63 -25.35
N ASN A 165 -11.61 -31.39 -24.33
CA ASN A 165 -12.81 -32.19 -24.05
C ASN A 165 -13.91 -31.94 -25.09
N VAL A 166 -14.14 -30.69 -25.46
CA VAL A 166 -15.09 -30.30 -26.52
C VAL A 166 -14.69 -30.92 -27.86
N LEU A 167 -13.39 -31.01 -28.17
CA LEU A 167 -12.91 -31.69 -29.37
C LEU A 167 -12.94 -33.23 -29.22
N GLY A 168 -12.65 -33.76 -28.04
CA GLY A 168 -12.56 -35.20 -27.80
C GLY A 168 -13.91 -35.90 -27.77
N ILE A 169 -14.97 -35.26 -27.27
CA ILE A 169 -16.32 -35.85 -27.16
C ILE A 169 -16.90 -36.24 -28.54
N PRO A 170 -16.93 -35.37 -29.57
CA PRO A 170 -17.38 -35.74 -30.91
C PRO A 170 -16.57 -36.87 -31.54
N VAL A 171 -15.26 -36.88 -31.29
CA VAL A 171 -14.36 -37.94 -31.78
C VAL A 171 -14.66 -39.28 -31.10
N ALA A 172 -14.87 -39.28 -29.78
CA ALA A 172 -15.30 -40.45 -29.04
C ALA A 172 -16.70 -40.94 -29.42
N ALA A 173 -17.61 -40.00 -29.73
CA ALA A 173 -18.97 -40.28 -30.20
C ALA A 173 -19.03 -40.83 -31.63
N GLY A 174 -17.91 -40.96 -32.33
CA GLY A 174 -17.84 -41.57 -33.66
C GLY A 174 -18.07 -40.61 -34.82
N VAL A 175 -17.99 -39.28 -34.62
CA VAL A 175 -18.13 -38.33 -35.74
C VAL A 175 -17.05 -38.55 -36.81
N LEU A 176 -15.83 -38.92 -36.41
CA LEU A 176 -14.75 -39.24 -37.36
C LEU A 176 -15.00 -40.52 -38.16
N THR A 177 -15.75 -41.49 -37.64
CA THR A 177 -16.02 -42.74 -38.35
C THR A 177 -16.98 -42.55 -39.52
N LEU A 178 -17.83 -41.52 -39.48
CA LEU A 178 -18.67 -41.10 -40.62
C LEU A 178 -17.85 -40.68 -41.86
N PHE A 179 -16.60 -40.28 -41.67
CA PHE A 179 -15.67 -39.88 -42.74
C PHE A 179 -14.59 -40.94 -43.03
N GLY A 180 -14.76 -42.18 -42.54
CA GLY A 180 -13.76 -43.25 -42.67
C GLY A 180 -12.56 -43.12 -41.73
N GLY A 181 -12.66 -42.26 -40.71
CA GLY A 181 -11.62 -42.05 -39.71
C GLY A 181 -11.68 -43.04 -38.53
N PRO A 182 -10.59 -43.11 -37.72
CA PRO A 182 -10.52 -43.98 -36.55
C PRO A 182 -11.39 -43.47 -35.39
N THR A 183 -11.77 -44.38 -34.48
CA THR A 183 -12.37 -44.03 -33.18
C THR A 183 -11.31 -43.50 -32.21
N LEU A 184 -11.72 -42.74 -31.18
CA LEU A 184 -10.79 -42.25 -30.16
C LEU A 184 -10.17 -43.42 -29.40
N ASN A 185 -8.85 -43.63 -29.54
CA ASN A 185 -8.16 -44.63 -28.75
C ASN A 185 -7.95 -44.11 -27.30
N PRO A 186 -8.36 -44.88 -26.26
CA PRO A 186 -8.25 -44.49 -24.86
C PRO A 186 -6.85 -44.04 -24.41
N VAL A 187 -5.78 -44.57 -25.03
CA VAL A 187 -4.40 -44.18 -24.72
C VAL A 187 -4.16 -42.70 -25.02
N PHE A 188 -4.64 -42.20 -26.17
CA PHE A 188 -4.49 -40.78 -26.51
C PHE A 188 -5.34 -39.89 -25.60
N ALA A 189 -6.52 -40.36 -25.17
CA ALA A 189 -7.34 -39.65 -24.20
C ALA A 189 -6.61 -39.51 -22.84
N ALA A 190 -6.02 -40.61 -22.35
CA ALA A 190 -5.22 -40.60 -21.12
C ALA A 190 -3.98 -39.70 -21.23
N LEU A 191 -3.31 -39.72 -22.39
CA LEU A 191 -2.15 -38.86 -22.66
C LEU A 191 -2.53 -37.38 -22.68
N ALA A 192 -3.63 -37.02 -23.35
CA ALA A 192 -4.16 -35.66 -23.39
C ALA A 192 -4.56 -35.17 -21.99
N MET A 193 -5.21 -36.02 -21.19
CA MET A 193 -5.58 -35.71 -19.80
C MET A 193 -4.34 -35.45 -18.92
N SER A 194 -3.28 -36.23 -19.11
CA SER A 194 -2.02 -36.09 -18.38
C SER A 194 -1.25 -34.83 -18.80
N LEU A 195 -1.16 -34.56 -20.10
CA LEU A 195 -0.48 -33.37 -20.64
C LEU A 195 -1.22 -32.06 -20.28
N SER A 196 -2.54 -32.12 -20.13
CA SER A 196 -3.35 -30.98 -19.68
C SER A 196 -2.88 -30.47 -18.31
N SER A 197 -2.69 -31.36 -17.33
CA SER A 197 -2.19 -31.00 -16.00
C SER A 197 -0.82 -30.32 -16.06
N VAL A 198 0.09 -30.83 -16.89
CA VAL A 198 1.41 -30.21 -17.09
C VAL A 198 1.25 -28.81 -17.68
N SER A 199 0.46 -28.65 -18.73
CA SER A 199 0.25 -27.35 -19.38
C SER A 199 -0.40 -26.32 -18.45
N VAL A 200 -1.40 -26.72 -17.66
CA VAL A 200 -2.13 -25.88 -16.69
C VAL A 200 -1.20 -25.43 -15.57
N VAL A 201 -0.39 -26.35 -15.01
CA VAL A 201 0.57 -26.04 -13.95
C VAL A 201 1.69 -25.14 -14.49
N THR A 202 2.26 -25.44 -15.65
CA THR A 202 3.29 -24.60 -16.27
C THR A 202 2.75 -23.19 -16.59
N ASN A 203 1.51 -23.08 -17.06
CA ASN A 203 0.89 -21.78 -17.31
C ASN A 203 0.65 -21.02 -16.00
N ALA A 204 0.20 -21.70 -14.93
CA ALA A 204 0.04 -21.11 -13.61
C ALA A 204 1.37 -20.60 -13.03
N LEU A 205 2.46 -21.35 -13.22
CA LEU A 205 3.79 -20.98 -12.74
C LEU A 205 4.33 -19.69 -13.36
N ARG A 206 3.79 -19.23 -14.50
CA ARG A 206 4.14 -17.92 -15.08
C ARG A 206 3.83 -16.75 -14.13
N LEU A 207 2.89 -16.92 -13.19
CA LEU A 207 2.60 -15.93 -12.15
C LEU A 207 3.79 -15.72 -11.18
N LYS A 208 4.73 -16.68 -11.05
CA LYS A 208 5.95 -16.47 -10.25
C LYS A 208 6.84 -15.36 -10.79
N GLY A 209 6.76 -15.08 -12.09
CA GLY A 209 7.45 -13.97 -12.74
C GLY A 209 6.66 -12.66 -12.74
N PHE A 210 5.56 -12.57 -11.99
CA PHE A 210 4.77 -11.35 -11.92
C PHE A 210 5.63 -10.17 -11.44
N ARG A 211 5.51 -9.06 -12.14
CA ARG A 211 6.12 -7.79 -11.78
C ARG A 211 5.01 -6.80 -11.49
N ALA A 212 5.12 -6.12 -10.35
CA ALA A 212 4.19 -5.07 -9.98
C ALA A 212 4.17 -3.98 -11.08
N PRO A 213 2.98 -3.48 -11.47
CA PRO A 213 2.92 -2.33 -12.34
C PRO A 213 3.55 -1.14 -11.64
N GLN A 214 4.50 -0.51 -12.31
CA GLN A 214 5.09 0.76 -11.89
C GLN A 214 4.64 1.80 -12.90
N ALA A 215 3.97 2.86 -12.45
CA ALA A 215 3.83 4.03 -13.30
C ALA A 215 5.24 4.55 -13.61
N ALA A 216 5.63 4.51 -14.89
CA ALA A 216 6.71 5.37 -15.34
C ALA A 216 6.26 6.81 -15.04
N PRO A 217 7.11 7.67 -14.43
CA PRO A 217 6.74 9.05 -14.19
C PRO A 217 6.45 9.70 -15.53
N ALA A 218 5.15 9.84 -15.86
CA ALA A 218 4.70 10.46 -17.09
C ALA A 218 5.12 11.93 -17.06
N GLY A 219 6.18 12.28 -17.79
CA GLY A 219 6.50 13.66 -18.13
C GLY A 219 6.64 14.63 -16.96
N LEU A 220 6.94 14.16 -15.74
CA LEU A 220 7.51 15.01 -14.71
C LEU A 220 8.92 15.38 -15.19
N ARG A 221 8.98 16.45 -16.00
CA ARG A 221 10.06 17.41 -15.85
C ARG A 221 10.21 17.56 -14.34
N THR A 222 11.38 17.19 -13.85
CA THR A 222 11.85 17.44 -12.49
C THR A 222 11.92 18.95 -12.27
N THR A 223 10.80 19.67 -12.37
CA THR A 223 10.57 20.83 -11.53
C THR A 223 10.38 20.26 -10.15
N SER A 224 11.52 20.00 -9.51
CA SER A 224 11.73 19.89 -8.07
C SER A 224 10.39 19.92 -7.32
N LEU A 225 9.73 18.77 -7.25
CA LEU A 225 8.89 18.49 -6.10
C LEU A 225 9.90 18.57 -4.96
N LYS A 226 9.92 19.73 -4.30
CA LYS A 226 10.71 19.94 -3.11
C LYS A 226 10.33 18.79 -2.18
N THR A 227 11.20 17.78 -2.16
CA THR A 227 11.45 17.02 -0.95
C THR A 227 11.42 18.03 0.18
N VAL A 228 10.58 17.75 1.16
CA VAL A 228 10.62 18.47 2.44
C VAL A 228 12.10 18.60 2.78
N PRO A 229 12.61 19.83 2.90
CA PRO A 229 14.04 20.00 3.01
C PRO A 229 14.50 19.23 4.24
N GLU A 230 15.55 18.46 4.01
CA GLU A 230 16.48 17.78 4.92
C GLU A 230 17.09 18.76 5.93
N ARG A 231 16.26 19.61 6.54
CA ARG A 231 16.61 20.79 7.34
C ARG A 231 16.31 20.61 8.83
N SER A 232 16.14 19.39 9.28
CA SER A 232 16.07 19.08 10.72
C SER A 232 16.86 17.85 11.14
N ILE A 233 17.65 17.23 10.25
CA ILE A 233 18.59 16.17 10.64
C ILE A 233 19.93 16.84 10.80
N VAL A 234 20.36 17.03 12.04
CA VAL A 234 21.62 17.70 12.33
C VAL A 234 22.78 16.71 12.20
N MET A 235 22.58 15.44 12.59
CA MET A 235 23.61 14.38 12.60
C MET A 235 22.97 12.99 12.51
N ARG A 236 23.70 12.00 11.95
CA ARG A 236 23.35 10.57 12.04
C ARG A 236 24.29 9.85 13.00
N LYS A 237 23.79 8.92 13.80
CA LYS A 237 24.61 8.06 14.66
C LYS A 237 24.32 6.59 14.35
N ILE A 238 25.40 5.81 14.26
CA ILE A 238 25.34 4.36 14.06
C ILE A 238 25.76 3.70 15.36
N LEU A 239 24.88 2.86 15.90
CA LEU A 239 25.12 2.06 17.10
C LEU A 239 25.39 0.63 16.71
N VAL A 240 26.40 0.02 17.32
CA VAL A 240 26.60 -1.43 17.29
C VAL A 240 25.94 -2.02 18.53
N VAL A 241 24.88 -2.79 18.35
CA VAL A 241 24.06 -3.37 19.43
C VAL A 241 24.30 -4.86 19.49
N GLU A 242 24.81 -5.33 20.62
CA GLU A 242 25.10 -6.74 20.87
C GLU A 242 23.93 -7.44 21.59
N GLY A 243 23.78 -8.74 21.35
CA GLY A 243 22.74 -9.58 21.98
C GLY A 243 21.42 -9.69 21.20
N MET A 244 21.29 -9.07 20.02
CA MET A 244 20.13 -9.31 19.14
C MET A 244 20.27 -10.63 18.37
N THR A 245 19.32 -11.55 18.57
CA THR A 245 19.34 -12.88 17.92
C THR A 245 18.13 -13.14 17.03
N CYS A 246 17.09 -12.32 17.10
CA CYS A 246 15.88 -12.48 16.29
C CYS A 246 15.18 -11.14 16.03
N GLN A 247 14.15 -11.16 15.16
CA GLN A 247 13.37 -9.97 14.82
C GLN A 247 12.56 -9.38 16.00
N HIS A 248 12.27 -10.17 17.04
CA HIS A 248 11.67 -9.62 18.27
C HIS A 248 12.68 -8.78 19.08
N CYS A 249 13.97 -9.11 19.03
CA CYS A 249 15.01 -8.27 19.63
C CYS A 249 15.12 -6.93 18.90
N VAL A 250 15.05 -6.95 17.56
CA VAL A 250 15.00 -5.74 16.72
C VAL A 250 13.83 -4.85 17.11
N ALA A 251 12.63 -5.41 17.25
CA ALA A 251 11.44 -4.65 17.64
C ALA A 251 11.59 -4.02 19.03
N ARG A 252 12.21 -4.73 19.99
CA ARG A 252 12.44 -4.25 21.35
C ARG A 252 13.43 -3.09 21.39
N VAL A 253 14.58 -3.23 20.71
CA VAL A 253 15.60 -2.18 20.59
C VAL A 253 15.05 -0.96 19.83
N ASN A 254 14.30 -1.19 18.75
CA ASN A 254 13.68 -0.12 17.97
C ASN A 254 12.67 0.68 18.81
N LYS A 255 11.86 -0.01 19.62
CA LYS A 255 10.90 0.63 20.54
C LYS A 255 11.60 1.45 21.62
N ALA A 256 12.68 0.92 22.19
CA ALA A 256 13.46 1.62 23.22
C ALA A 256 14.10 2.90 22.68
N LEU A 257 14.73 2.82 21.50
CA LEU A 257 15.35 3.96 20.84
C LEU A 257 14.31 5.00 20.37
N THR A 258 13.14 4.58 19.90
CA THR A 258 12.07 5.53 19.50
C THR A 258 11.53 6.34 20.68
N GLY A 259 11.67 5.84 21.91
CA GLY A 259 11.27 6.54 23.14
C GLY A 259 12.27 7.60 23.63
N VAL A 260 13.45 7.73 23.02
CA VAL A 260 14.47 8.69 23.44
C VAL A 260 14.17 10.08 22.87
N GLU A 261 13.92 11.06 23.75
CA GLU A 261 13.72 12.45 23.36
C GLU A 261 14.96 13.03 22.66
N GLY A 262 14.81 13.42 21.39
CA GLY A 262 15.90 14.00 20.58
C GLY A 262 16.23 13.21 19.31
N LEU A 263 15.69 12.00 19.15
CA LEU A 263 15.79 11.19 17.93
C LEU A 263 14.59 11.43 17.00
N ALA A 264 14.86 11.63 15.71
CA ALA A 264 13.84 11.82 14.68
C ALA A 264 13.51 10.54 13.91
N GLN A 265 14.50 9.67 13.72
CA GLN A 265 14.31 8.41 13.00
C GLN A 265 15.20 7.35 13.61
N VAL A 266 14.65 6.15 13.79
CA VAL A 266 15.35 4.97 14.28
C VAL A 266 15.14 3.84 13.27
N LYS A 267 16.23 3.19 12.89
CA LYS A 267 16.21 2.00 12.04
C LYS A 267 17.17 0.97 12.63
N VAL A 268 16.66 -0.20 12.98
CA VAL A 268 17.46 -1.29 13.55
C VAL A 268 17.52 -2.44 12.55
N ASP A 269 18.72 -2.93 12.29
CA ASP A 269 18.99 -3.98 11.32
C ASP A 269 19.70 -5.17 11.99
N LEU A 270 19.05 -6.34 11.93
CA LEU A 270 19.54 -7.57 12.55
C LEU A 270 20.75 -8.17 11.81
N ALA A 271 20.77 -8.06 10.48
CA ALA A 271 21.80 -8.69 9.66
C ALA A 271 23.17 -8.02 9.85
N SER A 272 23.17 -6.72 10.11
CA SER A 272 24.36 -5.93 10.37
C SER A 272 24.66 -5.70 11.85
N GLY A 273 23.73 -6.05 12.75
CA GLY A 273 23.87 -5.81 14.19
C GLY A 273 23.91 -4.32 14.56
N ARG A 274 23.30 -3.46 13.71
CA ARG A 274 23.42 -2.01 13.83
C ARG A 274 22.07 -1.32 13.98
N ALA A 275 22.05 -0.24 14.74
CA ALA A 275 20.94 0.70 14.80
C ALA A 275 21.39 2.07 14.27
N GLU A 276 20.71 2.58 13.26
CA GLU A 276 20.91 3.92 12.71
C GLU A 276 19.88 4.86 13.33
N VAL A 277 20.36 5.93 13.95
CA VAL A 277 19.51 6.96 14.56
C VAL A 277 19.82 8.34 13.99
N SER A 278 18.78 9.09 13.66
CA SER A 278 18.89 10.47 13.17
C SER A 278 18.58 11.44 14.30
N VAL A 279 19.46 12.40 14.54
CA VAL A 279 19.38 13.36 15.65
C VAL A 279 18.82 14.69 15.15
N GLN A 280 17.79 15.19 15.81
CA GLN A 280 17.16 16.47 15.49
C GLN A 280 17.64 17.63 16.38
N ASN A 281 17.95 17.35 17.66
CA ASN A 281 18.50 18.31 18.61
C ASN A 281 19.74 17.71 19.31
N PRO A 282 20.97 18.13 18.94
CA PRO A 282 22.17 17.71 19.64
C PRO A 282 22.12 18.16 21.10
N ARG A 283 22.25 17.23 22.04
CA ARG A 283 22.47 17.49 23.46
C ARG A 283 23.72 16.73 23.90
N ASP A 284 24.50 17.29 24.82
CA ASP A 284 25.74 16.66 25.30
C ASP A 284 25.48 15.32 25.99
N GLU A 285 24.28 15.11 26.55
CA GLU A 285 23.86 13.88 27.23
C GLU A 285 23.16 12.85 26.32
N LEU A 286 23.05 13.11 25.01
CA LEU A 286 22.28 12.25 24.11
C LEU A 286 22.88 10.84 23.97
N ASP A 287 24.21 10.72 23.98
CA ASP A 287 24.88 9.41 23.85
C ASP A 287 24.70 8.54 25.10
N SER A 288 24.68 9.16 26.28
CA SER A 288 24.34 8.48 27.53
C SER A 288 22.88 8.02 27.54
N LEU A 289 21.94 8.84 27.06
CA LEU A 289 20.52 8.50 26.99
C LEU A 289 20.22 7.38 25.99
N ILE A 290 20.90 7.39 24.84
CA ILE A 290 20.78 6.33 23.85
C ILE A 290 21.33 5.02 24.43
N LYS A 291 22.50 5.06 25.09
CA LYS A 291 23.10 3.89 25.71
C LYS A 291 22.22 3.31 26.81
N SER A 292 21.70 4.15 27.72
CA SER A 292 20.82 3.71 28.80
C SER A 292 19.52 3.09 28.27
N ALA A 293 18.91 3.66 27.23
CA ALA A 293 17.69 3.11 26.65
C ALA A 293 17.88 1.70 26.06
N VAL A 294 19.05 1.44 25.47
CA VAL A 294 19.37 0.11 24.92
C VAL A 294 19.72 -0.89 26.04
N GLU A 295 20.42 -0.43 27.10
CA GLU A 295 20.74 -1.24 28.29
C GLU A 295 19.48 -1.60 29.10
N ASP A 296 18.56 -0.66 29.30
CA ASP A 296 17.26 -0.88 29.94
C ASP A 296 16.38 -1.86 29.13
N ALA A 297 16.58 -1.94 27.82
CA ALA A 297 15.94 -2.93 26.95
C ALA A 297 16.59 -4.33 27.03
N GLY A 298 17.71 -4.46 27.75
CA GLY A 298 18.44 -5.71 27.98
C GLY A 298 19.55 -6.00 26.97
N TYR A 299 20.08 -4.98 26.28
CA TYR A 299 21.12 -5.12 25.24
C TYR A 299 22.33 -4.22 25.52
N SER A 300 23.51 -4.60 25.04
CA SER A 300 24.72 -3.79 25.20
C SER A 300 25.04 -3.00 23.93
N VAL A 301 25.48 -1.75 24.10
CA VAL A 301 26.00 -0.91 23.00
C VAL A 301 27.53 -0.97 23.01
N ALA A 302 28.11 -1.61 21.99
CA ALA A 302 29.56 -1.74 21.86
C ALA A 302 30.23 -0.45 21.37
N MET A 303 29.54 0.30 20.50
CA MET A 303 30.08 1.52 19.91
C MET A 303 28.96 2.45 19.43
N ILE A 304 29.17 3.76 19.56
CA ILE A 304 28.36 4.81 18.94
C ILE A 304 29.28 5.61 18.01
N GLN A 305 29.04 5.54 16.70
CA GLN A 305 29.77 6.30 15.70
C GLN A 305 28.88 7.45 15.19
N THR A 306 29.40 8.69 15.24
CA THR A 306 28.73 9.82 14.61
C THR A 306 29.14 9.93 13.15
N VAL A 307 28.17 10.02 12.26
CA VAL A 307 28.34 10.16 10.81
C VAL A 307 27.71 11.50 10.40
N PRO A 308 28.42 12.34 9.62
CA PRO A 308 27.80 13.54 9.07
C PRO A 308 26.57 13.17 8.24
N ALA A 309 25.53 14.00 8.33
CA ALA A 309 24.28 13.81 7.60
C ALA A 309 24.53 13.64 6.10
#